data_AF-A0A2I0NBT0-F1
#
_entry.id   AF-A0A2I0NBT0-F1
#
_cell.length_a   1.000
_cell.length_b   1.000
_cell.length_c   1.000
_cell.angle_alpha   90.00
_cell.angle_beta   90.00
_cell.angle_gamma   90.00
#
_symmetry.space_group_name_H-M   'P 1'
#
loop_
_entity.id
_entity.type
_entity.pdbx_description
1 polymer ?
#
loop_
_entity_poly.entity_id
_entity_poly.type
_entity_poly.pdbx_seq_one_letter_code
_entity_poly.pdbx_strand_id
1 'polypeptide(L)'
;LDFLVKKASALSGDGDIIYLSANDMKDLGEKLKKALKAKVELKAGKIKGGMLIERGSYNYNLSVEALIEQYSEELEQKIGKKLNVL
;
A
#
# COMPACT_ATOMS: atom_id res chain seq x y z
N LEU A 1 4.47 1.82 -10.26
CA LEU A 1 5.09 1.39 -8.99
C LEU A 1 5.24 2.54 -7.96
N ASP A 2 5.18 3.82 -8.37
CA ASP A 2 5.38 4.97 -7.46
C ASP A 2 4.27 5.24 -6.44
N PHE A 3 3.06 4.71 -6.66
CA PHE A 3 1.91 5.00 -5.78
C PHE A 3 2.15 4.57 -4.32
N LEU A 4 2.57 3.31 -4.10
CA LEU A 4 2.78 2.77 -2.75
C LEU A 4 3.93 3.47 -2.04
N VAL A 5 5.05 3.68 -2.74
CA VAL A 5 6.20 4.41 -2.17
C VAL A 5 5.80 5.83 -1.76
N LYS A 6 5.06 6.55 -2.61
CA LYS A 6 4.57 7.90 -2.30
C LYS A 6 3.64 7.92 -1.07
N LYS A 7 2.77 6.91 -0.95
CA LYS A 7 1.88 6.78 0.23
C LYS A 7 2.67 6.45 1.49
N ALA A 8 3.65 5.55 1.41
CA ALA A 8 4.51 5.21 2.55
C ALA A 8 5.28 6.45 3.03
N SER A 9 5.87 7.23 2.12
CA SER A 9 6.59 8.46 2.48
C SER A 9 5.71 9.50 3.18
N ALA A 10 4.40 9.50 2.93
CA ALA A 10 3.47 10.44 3.53
C ALA A 10 2.88 9.96 4.87
N LEU A 11 2.79 8.65 5.07
CA LEU A 11 2.08 8.05 6.20
C LEU A 11 3.01 7.52 7.29
N SER A 12 4.21 7.07 6.91
CA SER A 12 5.19 6.46 7.81
C SER A 12 6.04 7.50 8.54
N GLY A 13 6.33 7.22 9.81
CA GLY A 13 7.29 7.91 10.66
C GLY A 13 8.37 6.97 11.19
N ASP A 14 9.27 7.52 12.01
CA ASP A 14 10.34 6.75 12.65
C ASP A 14 9.76 5.71 13.63
N GLY A 15 10.22 4.46 13.53
CA GLY A 15 9.77 3.36 14.37
C GLY A 15 8.54 2.60 13.84
N ASP A 16 7.93 3.06 12.74
CA ASP A 16 6.78 2.38 12.14
C ASP A 16 7.20 1.05 11.49
N ILE A 17 6.25 0.13 11.41
CA ILE A 17 6.43 -1.18 10.77
C ILE A 17 5.62 -1.21 9.46
N ILE A 18 6.28 -1.51 8.35
CA ILE A 18 5.63 -1.74 7.07
C ILE A 18 5.65 -3.23 6.75
N TYR A 19 4.47 -3.78 6.58
CA TYR A 19 4.24 -5.16 6.17
C TYR A 19 4.04 -5.23 4.65
N LEU A 20 4.83 -6.07 4.00
CA LEU A 20 4.75 -6.37 2.56
C LEU A 20 4.48 -7.85 2.33
N SER A 21 4.05 -8.23 1.13
CA SER A 21 4.07 -9.66 0.77
C SER A 21 5.52 -10.17 0.76
N ALA A 22 5.73 -11.45 1.05
CA ALA A 22 7.07 -12.04 1.04
C ALA A 22 7.78 -11.88 -0.33
N ASN A 23 7.01 -11.89 -1.42
CA ASN A 23 7.53 -11.70 -2.77
C ASN A 23 7.96 -10.24 -3.02
N ASP A 24 7.20 -9.27 -2.48
CA ASP A 24 7.47 -7.84 -2.64
C ASP A 24 8.60 -7.33 -1.73
N MET A 25 8.94 -8.07 -0.67
CA MET A 25 9.99 -7.68 0.28
C MET A 25 11.35 -7.40 -0.37
N LYS A 26 11.67 -8.10 -1.47
CA LYS A 26 12.95 -7.89 -2.18
C LYS A 26 12.92 -6.57 -2.96
N ASP A 27 12.05 -6.48 -3.96
CA ASP A 27 12.08 -5.36 -4.91
C ASP A 27 11.45 -4.08 -4.37
N LEU A 28 10.28 -4.20 -3.71
CA LEU A 28 9.59 -3.05 -3.13
C LEU A 28 10.22 -2.64 -1.80
N GLY A 29 10.68 -3.60 -1.00
CA GLY A 29 11.35 -3.32 0.28
C GLY A 29 12.64 -2.51 0.12
N GLU A 30 13.48 -2.84 -0.87
CA GLU A 30 14.66 -2.01 -1.17
C GLU A 30 14.30 -0.60 -1.62
N LYS A 31 13.25 -0.44 -2.42
CA LYS A 31 12.78 0.87 -2.88
C LYS A 31 12.27 1.71 -1.72
N LEU A 32 11.50 1.12 -0.81
CA LEU A 32 11.01 1.79 0.40
C LEU A 32 12.17 2.23 1.29
N LYS A 33 13.16 1.36 1.54
CA LYS A 33 14.35 1.73 2.33
C LYS A 33 15.13 2.91 1.73
N LYS A 34 15.19 3.02 0.40
CA LYS A 34 15.87 4.13 -0.28
C LYS A 34 15.04 5.42 -0.30
N ALA A 35 13.72 5.29 -0.45
CA ALA A 35 12.82 6.44 -0.63
C ALA A 35 12.33 7.04 0.68
N LEU A 36 12.23 6.25 1.75
CA LEU A 36 11.78 6.71 3.05
C LEU A 36 12.93 7.39 3.79
N LYS A 37 12.68 8.62 4.23
CA LYS A 37 13.59 9.34 5.13
C LYS A 37 13.47 8.86 6.58
N ALA A 38 12.37 8.18 6.90
CA ALA A 38 12.09 7.64 8.22
C ALA A 38 12.73 6.26 8.41
N LYS A 39 13.15 5.97 9.65
CA LYS A 39 13.64 4.66 10.08
C LYS A 39 12.46 3.72 10.33
N VAL A 40 12.01 3.07 9.26
CA VAL A 40 10.94 2.06 9.33
C VAL A 40 11.50 0.64 9.42
N GLU A 41 10.78 -0.25 10.10
CA GLU A 41 11.01 -1.69 10.06
C GLU A 41 10.20 -2.30 8.90
N LEU A 42 10.79 -3.20 8.11
CA LEU A 42 10.07 -3.94 7.08
C LEU A 42 9.87 -5.39 7.49
N LYS A 43 8.62 -5.87 7.46
CA LYS A 43 8.26 -7.26 7.78
C LYS A 43 7.47 -7.92 6.65
N ALA A 44 7.58 -9.24 6.55
CA ALA A 44 6.68 -10.01 5.73
C ALA A 44 5.31 -10.12 6.43
N GLY A 45 4.25 -9.67 5.77
CA GLY A 45 2.86 -9.77 6.21
C GLY A 45 2.09 -10.83 5.43
N LYS A 46 0.93 -11.23 5.97
CA LYS A 46 -0.02 -12.13 5.30
C LYS A 46 -0.91 -11.36 4.31
N ILE A 47 -0.29 -10.67 3.35
CA ILE A 47 -1.00 -9.92 2.29
C ILE A 47 -0.59 -10.45 0.92
N LYS A 48 -1.52 -10.45 -0.03
CA LYS A 48 -1.28 -10.92 -1.41
C LYS A 48 -0.57 -9.87 -2.27
N GLY A 49 -0.75 -8.59 -1.97
CA GLY A 49 -0.08 -7.48 -2.62
C GLY A 49 -0.44 -6.13 -1.97
N GLY A 50 0.36 -5.10 -2.24
CA GLY A 50 0.23 -3.80 -1.59
C GLY A 50 1.08 -3.71 -0.32
N MET A 51 0.62 -2.97 0.69
CA MET A 51 1.32 -2.85 1.97
C MET A 51 0.38 -2.53 3.14
N LEU A 52 0.83 -2.80 4.36
CA LEU A 52 0.17 -2.37 5.58
C LEU A 52 1.17 -1.61 6.46
N ILE A 53 0.80 -0.44 6.97
CA ILE A 53 1.68 0.38 7.83
C ILE A 53 1.08 0.40 9.23
N GLU A 54 1.83 -0.09 10.21
CA GLU A 54 1.52 -0.02 11.63
C GLU A 54 2.28 1.17 12.24
N ARG A 55 1.52 2.13 12.77
CA ARG A 55 2.00 3.38 13.37
C ARG A 55 1.38 3.55 14.76
N GLY A 56 2.06 3.03 15.78
CA GLY A 56 1.56 3.05 17.15
C GLY A 56 0.20 2.36 17.26
N SER A 57 -0.87 3.12 17.48
CA SER A 57 -2.25 2.60 17.57
C SER A 57 -3.02 2.66 16.24
N TYR A 58 -2.41 3.14 15.16
CA TYR A 58 -3.06 3.28 13.85
C TYR A 58 -2.52 2.29 12.84
N ASN A 59 -3.42 1.76 12.00
CA ASN A 59 -3.08 0.88 10.90
C ASN A 59 -3.57 1.46 9.58
N TYR A 60 -2.66 1.68 8.64
CA TYR A 60 -3.00 2.06 7.26
C TYR A 60 -2.96 0.82 6.38
N ASN A 61 -4.13 0.32 5.98
CA ASN A 61 -4.23 -0.79 5.07
C ASN A 61 -4.24 -0.29 3.62
N LEU A 62 -3.17 -0.57 2.89
CA LEU A 62 -2.98 -0.25 1.48
C LEU A 62 -2.75 -1.53 0.68
N SER A 63 -3.38 -2.63 1.11
CA SER A 63 -3.45 -3.85 0.31
C SER A 63 -4.26 -3.59 -0.96
N VAL A 64 -4.03 -4.41 -1.99
CA VAL A 64 -4.77 -4.30 -3.25
C VAL A 64 -6.28 -4.41 -3.01
N GLU A 65 -6.69 -5.33 -2.14
CA GLU A 65 -8.09 -5.56 -1.79
C GLU A 65 -8.70 -4.31 -1.13
N ALA A 66 -8.02 -3.72 -0.15
CA ALA A 66 -8.49 -2.51 0.54
C ALA A 66 -8.60 -1.31 -0.43
N LEU A 67 -7.66 -1.18 -1.36
CA LEU A 67 -7.72 -0.12 -2.38
C LEU A 67 -8.88 -0.36 -3.35
N ILE A 68 -9.11 -1.58 -3.83
CA ILE A 68 -10.25 -1.89 -4.70
C ILE A 68 -11.56 -1.56 -3.98
N GLU A 69 -11.70 -1.93 -2.72
CA GLU A 69 -12.87 -1.63 -1.90
C GLU A 69 -13.08 -0.12 -1.76
N GLN A 70 -12.02 0.62 -1.40
CA GLN A 70 -12.07 2.08 -1.24
C GLN A 70 -12.49 2.83 -2.52
N TYR A 71 -12.08 2.35 -3.69
CA TYR A 71 -12.38 2.98 -4.98
C TYR A 71 -13.46 2.24 -5.77
N SER A 72 -14.19 1.31 -5.14
CA SER A 72 -15.10 0.39 -5.82
C SER A 72 -16.18 1.11 -6.63
N GLU A 73 -16.86 2.10 -6.02
CA GLU A 73 -17.89 2.90 -6.68
C GLU A 73 -17.35 3.68 -7.89
N GLU A 74 -16.18 4.30 -7.76
CA GLU A 74 -15.54 5.06 -8.84
C GLU A 74 -15.11 4.13 -9.99
N LEU A 75 -14.58 2.96 -9.65
CA LEU A 75 -14.19 1.94 -10.62
C LEU A 75 -15.41 1.40 -11.35
N GLU A 76 -16.50 1.11 -10.64
CA GLU A 76 -17.76 0.65 -11.22
C GLU A 76 -18.32 1.66 -12.22
N GLN A 77 -18.37 2.95 -11.86
CA GLN A 77 -18.81 4.00 -12.78
C GLN A 77 -17.92 4.09 -14.03
N LYS A 78 -16.59 4.00 -13.87
CA LYS A 78 -15.65 4.04 -15.00
C LYS A 78 -15.82 2.82 -15.92
N ILE A 79 -16.03 1.65 -15.35
CA ILE A 79 -16.23 0.40 -16.09
C ILE A 79 -17.58 0.44 -16.80
N GLY A 80 -18.65 0.84 -16.11
CA GLY A 80 -19.99 0.93 -16.68
C GLY A 80 -20.07 1.88 -17.88
N LYS A 81 -19.43 3.06 -17.78
CA LYS A 81 -19.30 4.00 -18.91
C LYS A 81 -18.56 3.41 -20.10
N LYS A 82 -17.48 2.65 -19.86
CA LYS A 82 -16.73 1.97 -20.93
C LYS A 82 -17.51 0.85 -21.59
N LEU A 83 -18.33 0.15 -20.83
CA LEU A 83 -19.17 -0.94 -21.31
C LEU A 83 -20.53 -0.47 -21.85
N ASN A 84 -20.83 0.83 -21.73
CA ASN A 84 -22.09 1.46 -22.13
C ASN A 84 -23.33 0.85 -21.42
N VAL A 85 -23.18 0.55 -20.13
CA VAL A 85 -24.22 -0.04 -19.27
C VAL A 85 -24.58 0.83 -18.05
N LEU A 86 -23.87 1.96 -17.86
CA LEU A 86 -24.12 3.00 -16.85
C LEU A 86 -23.81 4.38 -17.44
#